data_AF-A0A2I0B7P9-F1
#
_entry.id   AF-A0A2I0B7P9-F1
#
_cell.length_a   1.000
_cell.length_b   1.000
_cell.length_c   1.000
_cell.angle_alpha   90.00
_cell.angle_beta   90.00
_cell.angle_gamma   90.00
#
_symmetry.space_group_name_H-M   'P 1'
#
loop_
_entity.id
_entity.type
_entity.pdbx_description
1 polymer ?
#
loop_
_entity_poly.entity_id
_entity_poly.type
_entity_poly.pdbx_seq_one_letter_code
_entity_poly.pdbx_strand_id
1 'polypeptide(L)' 'MSTDWGPVIVATILFILLSPGLLFQLPARMRVVEFGNMATSGIAILVHSILFFCILTILVIAIGIHIHAA' A
#
# COMPACT_ATOMS: atom_id res chain seq x y z
N MET A 1 22.95 16.83 -6.71
CA MET A 1 21.66 16.59 -6.04
C MET A 1 21.66 15.13 -5.63
N SER A 2 22.00 14.84 -4.39
CA SER A 2 21.93 13.48 -3.84
C SER A 2 20.47 13.01 -3.91
N THR A 3 20.23 11.87 -4.54
CA THR A 3 18.88 11.31 -4.66
C THR A 3 18.43 10.82 -3.29
N ASP A 4 17.31 11.35 -2.81
CA ASP A 4 16.66 10.91 -1.58
C ASP A 4 15.84 9.65 -1.84
N TRP A 5 16.34 8.51 -1.37
CA TRP A 5 15.68 7.21 -1.48
C TRP A 5 14.70 6.93 -0.33
N GLY A 6 14.69 7.80 0.69
CA GLY A 6 13.81 7.70 1.87
C GLY A 6 12.34 7.52 1.50
N PRO A 7 11.76 8.39 0.67
CA PRO A 7 10.37 8.27 0.24
C PRO A 7 10.09 6.95 -0.50
N VAL A 8 11.00 6.51 -1.36
CA VAL A 8 10.83 5.30 -2.20
C VAL A 8 10.83 4.03 -1.36
N ILE A 9 11.76 3.92 -0.41
CA ILE A 9 11.89 2.75 0.47
C ILE A 9 10.69 2.68 1.42
N VAL A 10 10.31 3.80 2.04
CA VAL A 10 9.15 3.88 2.94
C VAL A 10 7.87 3.50 2.19
N ALA A 11 7.66 4.04 0.98
CA ALA A 11 6.53 3.71 0.14
C ALA A 11 6.45 2.21 -0.17
N THR A 12 7.58 1.58 -0.50
CA THR A 12 7.66 0.16 -0.84
C THR A 12 7.28 -0.73 0.34
N ILE A 13 7.83 -0.45 1.54
CA ILE A 13 7.51 -1.22 2.75
C ILE A 13 6.03 -1.07 3.10
N LEU A 14 5.52 0.17 3.08
CA LEU A 14 4.13 0.43 3.39
C LEU A 14 3.18 -0.25 2.40
N PHE A 15 3.57 -0.30 1.12
CA PHE A 15 2.80 -0.92 0.06
C PHE A 15 2.74 -2.43 0.24
N ILE A 16 3.85 -3.08 0.60
CA ILE A 16 3.88 -4.52 0.90
C ILE A 16 3.03 -4.82 2.14
N LEU A 17 3.13 -4.01 3.18
CA LEU A 17 2.41 -4.21 4.44
C LEU A 17 0.89 -4.05 4.27
N LEU A 18 0.48 -3.10 3.43
CA LEU A 18 -0.93 -2.75 3.24
C LEU A 18 -1.55 -3.45 2.02
N SER A 19 -0.75 -4.09 1.16
CA SER A 19 -1.21 -4.68 -0.11
C SER A 19 -2.29 -5.73 0.12
N PRO A 20 -3.52 -5.50 -0.40
CA PRO A 20 -4.62 -6.46 -0.27
C PRO A 20 -4.40 -7.72 -1.13
N GLY A 21 -3.37 -7.74 -1.99
CA GLY A 21 -3.20 -8.72 -3.05
C GLY A 21 -2.49 -10.03 -2.70
N LEU A 22 -1.69 -10.12 -1.63
CA LEU A 22 -0.91 -11.33 -1.33
C LEU A 22 -1.50 -12.21 -0.22
N LEU A 23 -2.19 -11.61 0.76
CA LEU A 23 -2.78 -12.33 1.90
C LEU A 23 -4.28 -12.64 1.70
N PHE A 24 -5.03 -11.77 1.01
CA PHE A 24 -6.46 -11.98 0.78
C PHE A 24 -6.79 -12.73 -0.53
N GLN A 25 -5.77 -13.02 -1.36
CA GLN A 25 -5.91 -13.88 -2.54
C GLN A 25 -5.40 -15.31 -2.32
N LEU A 26 -4.95 -15.67 -1.10
CA LEU A 26 -4.76 -17.09 -0.79
C LEU A 26 -6.15 -17.74 -0.73
N PRO A 27 -6.41 -18.76 -1.57
CA PRO A 27 -7.73 -19.33 -1.77
C PRO A 27 -8.17 -20.03 -0.50
N ALA A 28 -8.84 -19.31 0.38
CA ALA A 28 -9.59 -19.87 1.50
C ALA A 28 -10.78 -20.64 0.91
N ARG A 29 -10.49 -21.89 0.55
CA ARG A 29 -11.36 -23.06 0.66
C ARG A 29 -12.82 -22.70 0.96
N MET A 30 -13.66 -22.85 -0.07
CA MET A 30 -15.11 -23.06 0.09
C MET A 30 -16.01 -21.82 0.26
N ARG A 31 -15.81 -20.74 -0.52
CA ARG A 31 -16.96 -19.94 -0.95
C ARG A 31 -16.73 -19.31 -2.31
N VAL A 32 -17.76 -19.49 -3.14
CA VAL A 32 -17.88 -19.18 -4.56
C VAL A 32 -17.18 -17.87 -4.91
N VAL A 33 -16.27 -17.95 -5.86
CA VAL A 33 -15.76 -16.79 -6.58
C VAL A 33 -16.97 -16.12 -7.24
N GLU A 34 -17.45 -15.01 -6.67
CA GLU A 34 -18.38 -14.10 -7.35
C GLU A 34 -17.63 -13.40 -8.49
N PHE A 35 -17.39 -14.14 -9.57
CA PHE A 35 -17.02 -13.64 -10.89
C PHE A 35 -18.22 -12.92 -11.57
N GLY A 36 -19.05 -12.21 -10.80
CA GLY A 36 -20.35 -11.69 -11.24
C GLY A 36 -20.79 -10.38 -10.59
N ASN A 37 -19.96 -9.80 -9.72
CA ASN A 37 -20.12 -8.43 -9.25
C ASN A 37 -18.71 -7.85 -9.11
N MET A 38 -18.29 -6.93 -9.97
CA MET A 38 -17.02 -6.18 -9.84
C MET A 38 -16.98 -5.25 -8.61
N ALA A 39 -17.64 -5.65 -7.53
CA ALA A 39 -17.65 -5.02 -6.22
C ALA A 39 -16.90 -5.89 -5.20
N THR A 40 -15.78 -6.51 -5.58
CA THR A 40 -14.59 -6.54 -4.72
C THR A 40 -14.11 -5.10 -4.50
N SER A 41 -14.97 -4.38 -3.76
CA SER A 41 -14.94 -3.05 -3.17
C SER A 41 -13.98 -2.04 -3.82
N GLY A 42 -14.45 -1.32 -4.84
CA GLY A 42 -13.84 -0.03 -5.20
C GLY A 42 -13.67 0.89 -3.98
N ILE A 43 -14.53 0.74 -2.97
CA ILE A 43 -14.42 1.38 -1.66
C ILE A 43 -13.17 0.89 -0.89
N ALA A 44 -12.82 -0.39 -0.90
CA ALA A 44 -11.63 -0.91 -0.23
C ALA A 44 -10.35 -0.42 -0.89
N ILE A 45 -10.33 -0.33 -2.23
CA ILE A 45 -9.21 0.27 -2.97
C ILE A 45 -9.10 1.76 -2.63
N LEU A 46 -10.22 2.48 -2.59
CA LEU A 46 -10.28 3.89 -2.21
C LEU A 46 -9.77 4.11 -0.78
N VAL A 47 -10.26 3.32 0.19
CA VAL A 47 -9.85 3.39 1.59
C VAL A 47 -8.37 3.05 1.74
N HIS A 48 -7.90 1.98 1.09
CA HIS A 48 -6.48 1.62 1.08
C HIS A 48 -5.62 2.75 0.51
N SER A 49 -6.01 3.33 -0.63
CA SER A 49 -5.26 4.42 -1.29
C SER A 49 -5.17 5.67 -0.40
N ILE A 50 -6.28 6.08 0.22
CA ILE A 50 -6.32 7.23 1.14
C ILE A 50 -5.45 6.95 2.38
N LEU A 51 -5.57 5.77 2.98
CA LEU A 51 -4.82 5.41 4.18
C LEU A 51 -3.32 5.27 3.89
N PHE A 52 -2.96 4.66 2.77
CA PHE A 52 -1.60 4.58 2.26
C PHE A 52 -0.99 5.99 2.08
N PHE A 53 -1.71 6.88 1.40
CA PHE A 53 -1.27 8.24 1.13
C PHE A 53 -1.05 9.04 2.42
N CYS A 54 -2.00 8.99 3.37
CA CYS A 54 -1.88 9.71 4.64
C CYS A 54 -0.67 9.24 5.45
N ILE A 55 -0.48 7.92 5.59
CA ILE A 55 0.63 7.38 6.39
C ILE A 55 1.97 7.68 5.71
N LEU A 56 2.08 7.49 4.40
CA LEU A 56 3.30 7.83 3.65
C LEU A 56 3.66 9.30 3.81
N THR A 57 2.69 10.20 3.69
CA THR A 57 2.88 11.64 3.86
C THR A 57 3.39 11.97 5.27
N ILE A 58 2.83 11.37 6.31
CA ILE A 58 3.31 11.57 7.69
C ILE A 58 4.75 11.07 7.85
N LEU A 59 5.06 9.85 7.39
CA LEU A 59 6.38 9.25 7.55
C LEU A 59 7.47 9.98 6.74
N VAL A 60 7.13 10.48 5.56
CA VAL A 60 8.11 11.16 4.69
C VAL A 60 8.24 12.63 5.06
N ILE A 61 7.13 13.34 5.22
CA ILE A 61 7.13 14.80 5.40
C ILE A 61 7.23 15.19 6.88
N ALA A 62 6.47 14.55 7.78
CA ALA A 62 6.46 14.94 9.19
C ALA A 62 7.66 14.37 9.96
N ILE A 63 8.10 13.15 9.65
CA ILE A 63 9.27 12.52 10.29
C ILE A 63 10.57 12.90 9.57
N GLY A 64 10.54 13.28 8.29
CA GLY A 64 11.73 13.70 7.55
C GLY A 64 12.71 12.55 7.29
N ILE A 65 12.21 11.39 6.87
CA ILE A 65 13.07 10.26 6.53
C ILE A 65 13.77 10.54 5.19
N HIS A 66 15.03 10.99 5.27
CA HIS A 66 15.91 11.17 4.12
C HIS A 66 17.00 10.10 4.14
N ILE A 67 17.04 9.28 3.07
CA ILE A 67 18.11 8.30 2.84
C ILE A 67 18.87 8.78 1.62
N HIS A 68 20.08 9.28 1.83
CA HIS A 68 20.96 9.69 0.75
C HIS A 68 21.76 8.47 0.28
N ALA A 69 21.67 8.12 -1.00
CA ALA A 69 22.63 7.17 -1.58
C ALA A 69 23.97 7.89 -1.79
N ALA A 70 25.06 7.24 -1.36
CA ALA A 70 26.43 7.71 -1.50
C ALA A 70 26.93 7.57 -2.95
#